data_AF-A0A0Q9L9Z4-F1
#
_entry.id   AF-A0A0Q9L9Z4-F1
#
_cell.length_a   1.000
_cell.length_b   1.000
_cell.length_c   1.000
_cell.angle_alpha   90.00
_cell.angle_beta   90.00
_cell.angle_gamma   90.00
#
_symmetry.space_group_name_H-M   'P 1'
#
loop_
_entity.id
_entity.type
_entity.pdbx_description
1 polymer ?
#
loop_
_entity_poly.entity_id
_entity_poly.type
_entity_poly.pdbx_seq_one_letter_code
_entity_poly.pdbx_strand_id
1 'polypeptide(L)'
;MLNTIESKVKLDEGMDSVRSTFNQIELLCRELRSQNEILWEVILDCGNEVLWEKLFFALTDYYKEEKIGFTINQIEILLLNGKYSLALIGFNHLLKAGNGKELSESIQCSLTHILDLMFSMDIPDLDEMDRMFIEILSWMRRAAQSEWRESVHEFFHQNHAKLNQLTADTNSPEIILAYLHTLLTYDFYYPLRDMLEYLLDKEWPFLDAKIDEEQFTRFLWMAFYLSMDDVLLGATKKSGRFLEQVQNPEIRLYQSYYASKNREYNRQTSNELLTLMSQSQMFEDNEKAKLWEEIVRFLQIETKIAATVELPKDIKKASNIWQIKNKTDNCPHCSQSKLVKQQFMVEGFNKKSEQVPKQVVFELLSCNKCLRVYSYGNMIYKLNRALEPYRCKVNLDPIDYLPKSAVTKPNAPKSKVEKLTVTSTTNGHFAWPSTEANESDRQSDREGNFREETDLHRLGYRITGLSRMQRWDVLVRKVIPKIALKEIVYTIARNVRLRKSQVGGKTKFAYAIAEWEHDLKRLKQEYYKSSFTWPQY
;
A
#
# COMPACT_ATOMS: atom_id res chain seq x y z
N MET A 1 46.28 16.82 10.43
CA MET A 1 46.27 15.34 10.39
C MET A 1 46.88 14.71 11.64
N LEU A 2 48.09 15.09 12.09
CA LEU A 2 48.67 14.51 13.31
C LEU A 2 47.86 14.80 14.61
N ASN A 3 47.31 16.01 14.78
CA ASN A 3 46.47 16.33 15.95
C ASN A 3 45.11 15.60 15.99
N THR A 4 44.57 15.22 14.83
CA THR A 4 43.27 14.53 14.72
C THR A 4 43.38 13.06 15.12
N ILE A 5 44.56 12.46 14.91
CA ILE A 5 44.82 11.06 15.28
C ILE A 5 45.05 10.97 16.80
N GLU A 6 45.77 11.93 17.38
CA GLU A 6 46.03 11.96 18.82
C GLU A 6 44.78 12.29 19.64
N SER A 7 43.85 13.10 19.09
CA SER A 7 42.53 13.31 19.71
C SER A 7 41.66 12.06 19.65
N LYS A 8 41.72 11.29 18.55
CA LYS A 8 40.94 10.06 18.38
C LYS A 8 41.36 8.97 19.36
N VAL A 9 42.66 8.76 19.56
CA VAL A 9 43.18 7.76 20.52
C VAL A 9 42.82 8.11 21.97
N LYS A 10 42.98 9.38 22.38
CA LYS A 10 42.58 9.83 23.74
C LYS A 10 41.09 9.76 23.96
N LEU A 11 40.30 9.90 22.90
CA LEU A 11 38.86 9.82 22.94
C LEU A 11 38.38 8.37 22.94
N ASP A 12 39.05 7.45 22.24
CA ASP A 12 38.79 6.02 22.31
C ASP A 12 39.11 5.48 23.72
N GLU A 13 40.25 5.87 24.31
CA GLU A 13 40.59 5.60 25.72
C GLU A 13 39.58 6.25 26.68
N GLY A 14 39.10 7.46 26.35
CA GLY A 14 38.03 8.14 27.06
C GLY A 14 36.69 7.42 26.95
N MET A 15 36.33 6.87 25.78
CA MET A 15 35.07 6.19 25.48
C MET A 15 34.97 4.83 26.18
N ASP A 16 36.08 4.11 26.29
CA ASP A 16 36.16 2.90 27.12
C ASP A 16 35.99 3.22 28.62
N SER A 17 36.36 4.42 29.07
CA SER A 17 36.05 4.96 30.40
C SER A 17 34.61 5.48 30.53
N VAL A 18 34.03 6.08 29.48
CA VAL A 18 32.65 6.61 29.38
C VAL A 18 31.59 5.53 29.54
N ARG A 19 31.93 4.26 29.29
CA ARG A 19 31.06 3.11 29.58
C ARG A 19 30.63 3.00 31.05
N SER A 20 31.25 3.71 32.00
CA SER A 20 31.07 3.46 33.43
C SER A 20 30.22 4.45 34.26
N THR A 21 29.81 5.66 33.81
CA THR A 21 29.06 6.58 34.71
C THR A 21 28.01 7.52 34.09
N PHE A 22 26.82 7.54 34.71
CA PHE A 22 25.71 8.48 34.45
C PHE A 22 26.10 9.97 34.55
N ASN A 23 27.02 10.32 35.45
CA ASN A 23 27.48 11.71 35.64
C ASN A 23 28.20 12.27 34.40
N GLN A 24 28.78 11.41 33.56
CA GLN A 24 29.41 11.83 32.32
C GLN A 24 28.39 12.03 31.19
N ILE A 25 27.24 11.34 31.22
CA ILE A 25 26.13 11.57 30.29
C ILE A 25 25.53 12.96 30.50
N GLU A 26 25.40 13.42 31.76
CA GLU A 26 24.95 14.79 32.03
C GLU A 26 25.94 15.84 31.49
N LEU A 27 27.25 15.62 31.70
CA LEU A 27 28.29 16.50 31.16
C LEU A 27 28.27 16.50 29.62
N LEU A 28 28.09 15.32 29.01
CA LEU A 28 27.88 15.16 27.58
C LEU A 28 26.63 15.92 27.13
N CYS A 29 25.50 15.81 27.82
CA CYS A 29 24.28 16.53 27.45
C CYS A 29 24.48 18.05 27.50
N ARG A 30 25.26 18.56 28.46
CA ARG A 30 25.62 19.98 28.51
C ARG A 30 26.51 20.40 27.34
N GLU A 31 27.51 19.61 26.97
CA GLU A 31 28.37 19.87 25.81
C GLU A 31 27.64 19.67 24.48
N LEU A 32 26.72 18.73 24.40
CA LEU A 32 25.88 18.54 23.22
C LEU A 32 24.93 19.71 23.00
N ARG A 33 24.51 20.39 24.08
CA ARG A 33 23.78 21.65 24.02
C ARG A 33 24.61 22.79 23.44
N SER A 34 25.92 22.80 23.66
CA SER A 34 26.80 23.83 23.09
C SER A 34 26.99 23.66 21.57
N GLN A 35 26.31 22.68 20.96
CA GLN A 35 26.46 22.31 19.54
C GLN A 35 27.93 22.03 19.20
N ASN A 36 28.63 21.35 20.11
CA ASN A 36 30.01 20.97 19.89
C ASN A 36 30.09 19.98 18.71
N GLU A 37 30.39 20.50 17.51
CA GLU A 37 30.42 19.74 16.25
C GLU A 37 31.35 18.52 16.34
N ILE A 38 32.52 18.68 16.98
CA ILE A 38 33.51 17.62 17.14
C ILE A 38 32.93 16.46 17.97
N LEU A 39 32.21 16.78 19.05
CA LEU A 39 31.60 15.74 19.87
C LEU A 39 30.50 15.00 19.10
N TRP A 40 29.72 15.71 18.28
CA TRP A 40 28.70 15.08 17.44
C TRP A 40 29.29 14.17 16.37
N GLU A 41 30.35 14.61 15.68
CA GLU A 41 31.07 13.77 14.72
C GLU A 41 31.56 12.47 15.36
N VAL A 42 32.10 12.56 16.58
CA VAL A 42 32.58 11.40 17.33
C VAL A 42 31.45 10.43 17.69
N ILE A 43 30.32 10.96 18.17
CA ILE A 43 29.17 10.14 18.53
C ILE A 43 28.56 9.47 17.28
N LEU A 44 28.50 10.20 16.16
CA LEU A 44 28.06 9.68 14.86
C LEU A 44 28.99 8.56 14.35
N ASP A 45 30.31 8.75 14.49
CA ASP A 45 31.32 7.76 14.12
C ASP A 45 31.27 6.49 14.99
N CYS A 46 30.91 6.62 16.26
CA CYS A 46 30.85 5.49 17.20
C CYS A 46 29.82 4.43 16.76
N GLY A 47 28.71 4.84 16.16
CA GLY A 47 27.68 3.93 15.64
C GLY A 47 27.02 3.01 16.67
N ASN A 48 27.22 3.23 17.98
CA ASN A 48 26.77 2.33 19.04
C ASN A 48 25.30 2.58 19.41
N GLU A 49 24.43 1.61 19.12
CA GLU A 49 22.97 1.72 19.37
C GLU A 49 22.64 1.97 20.85
N VAL A 50 23.32 1.30 21.79
CA VAL A 50 23.08 1.45 23.24
C VAL A 50 23.47 2.85 23.72
N LEU A 51 24.54 3.43 23.16
CA LEU A 51 24.92 4.81 23.46
C LEU A 51 23.87 5.79 22.96
N TRP A 52 23.38 5.61 21.73
CA TRP A 52 22.34 6.46 21.14
C TRP A 52 21.01 6.34 21.87
N GLU A 53 20.62 5.15 22.31
CA GLU A 53 19.42 4.96 23.14
C GLU A 53 19.53 5.73 24.47
N LYS A 54 20.67 5.60 25.17
CA LYS A 54 20.93 6.37 26.40
C LYS A 54 20.94 7.88 26.14
N LEU A 55 21.51 8.30 25.01
CA LEU A 55 21.56 9.70 24.63
C LEU A 55 20.16 10.25 24.36
N PHE A 56 19.35 9.58 23.54
CA PHE A 56 17.97 10.00 23.29
C PHE A 56 17.13 9.99 24.57
N PHE A 57 17.35 9.03 25.47
CA PHE A 57 16.70 9.02 26.79
C PHE A 57 17.08 10.27 27.60
N ALA A 58 18.37 10.57 27.73
CA ALA A 58 18.83 11.75 28.44
C ALA A 58 18.29 13.04 27.79
N LEU A 59 18.33 13.17 26.47
CA LEU A 59 17.75 14.30 25.75
C LEU A 59 16.24 14.43 26.05
N THR A 60 15.52 13.31 26.12
CA THR A 60 14.09 13.23 26.44
C THR A 60 13.78 13.60 27.89
N ASP A 61 14.72 13.51 28.83
CA ASP A 61 14.48 13.91 30.22
C ASP A 61 14.71 15.42 30.46
N TYR A 62 15.69 16.04 29.80
CA TYR A 62 16.17 17.38 30.17
C TYR A 62 15.41 18.63 29.61
N TYR A 63 14.84 18.65 28.38
CA TYR A 63 14.29 19.89 27.72
C TYR A 63 12.76 19.97 27.37
N LYS A 64 11.86 20.65 28.08
CA LYS A 64 10.38 20.42 27.92
C LYS A 64 9.73 20.49 26.51
N GLU A 65 10.14 21.35 25.58
CA GLU A 65 9.59 21.44 24.19
C GLU A 65 10.70 21.51 23.12
N GLU A 66 11.79 22.21 23.40
CA GLU A 66 13.03 22.17 22.60
C GLU A 66 13.54 20.72 22.40
N LYS A 67 13.17 19.77 23.30
CA LYS A 67 13.39 18.31 23.21
C LYS A 67 13.09 17.76 21.83
N ILE A 68 11.89 18.04 21.34
CA ILE A 68 11.31 17.30 20.23
C ILE A 68 11.92 17.80 18.93
N GLY A 69 12.00 19.12 18.76
CA GLY A 69 12.69 19.74 17.63
C GLY A 69 14.17 19.33 17.55
N PHE A 70 14.86 19.26 18.70
CA PHE A 70 16.24 18.78 18.73
C PHE A 70 16.36 17.30 18.31
N THR A 71 15.50 16.44 18.84
CA THR A 71 15.49 15.00 18.50
C THR A 71 15.22 14.78 17.01
N ILE A 72 14.25 15.51 16.46
CA ILE A 72 13.92 15.54 15.02
C ILE A 72 15.16 15.90 14.20
N ASN A 73 15.86 16.98 14.56
CA ASN A 73 17.08 17.39 13.87
C ASN A 73 18.18 16.31 13.91
N GLN A 74 18.34 15.63 15.05
CA GLN A 74 19.31 14.54 15.16
C GLN A 74 18.93 13.32 14.31
N ILE A 75 17.64 13.00 14.22
CA ILE A 75 17.15 11.94 13.32
C ILE A 75 17.47 12.29 11.87
N GLU A 76 17.23 13.53 11.44
CA GLU A 76 17.54 13.98 10.09
C GLU A 76 19.04 13.85 9.79
N ILE A 77 19.92 14.28 10.70
CA ILE A 77 21.37 14.11 10.57
C ILE A 77 21.75 12.64 10.44
N LEU A 78 21.16 11.76 11.25
CA LEU A 78 21.43 10.32 11.18
C LEU A 78 21.01 9.71 9.84
N LEU A 79 19.84 10.10 9.33
CA LEU A 79 19.37 9.68 8.01
C LEU A 79 20.32 10.15 6.91
N LEU A 80 20.71 11.42 6.91
CA LEU A 80 21.65 11.97 5.92
C LEU A 80 23.03 11.28 5.92
N ASN A 81 23.43 10.67 7.04
CA ASN A 81 24.68 9.91 7.17
C ASN A 81 24.50 8.40 6.98
N GLY A 82 23.33 7.93 6.52
CA GLY A 82 23.04 6.52 6.30
C GLY A 82 23.04 5.68 7.58
N LYS A 83 22.74 6.30 8.74
CA LYS A 83 22.68 5.64 10.05
C LYS A 83 21.24 5.27 10.41
N TYR A 84 20.61 4.45 9.58
CA TYR A 84 19.17 4.18 9.64
C TYR A 84 18.71 3.54 10.96
N SER A 85 19.45 2.55 11.48
CA SER A 85 19.08 1.90 12.75
C SER A 85 19.07 2.88 13.93
N LEU A 86 20.03 3.81 13.95
CA LEU A 86 20.12 4.87 14.95
C LEU A 86 18.98 5.90 14.80
N ALA A 87 18.63 6.25 13.57
CA ALA A 87 17.50 7.13 13.29
C ALA A 87 16.17 6.51 13.80
N LEU A 88 16.00 5.20 13.65
CA LEU A 88 14.83 4.47 14.18
C LEU A 88 14.77 4.49 15.72
N ILE A 89 15.91 4.43 16.41
CA ILE A 89 15.95 4.62 17.87
C ILE A 89 15.44 6.01 18.23
N GLY A 90 15.93 7.06 17.56
CA GLY A 90 15.45 8.43 17.75
C GLY A 90 13.95 8.56 17.51
N PHE A 91 13.43 7.92 16.45
CA PHE A 91 12.00 7.87 16.16
C PHE A 91 11.21 7.25 17.31
N ASN A 92 11.63 6.08 17.82
CA ASN A 92 10.98 5.43 18.96
C ASN A 92 10.96 6.31 20.22
N HIS A 93 11.97 7.17 20.41
CA HIS A 93 11.97 8.14 21.48
C HIS A 93 10.98 9.30 21.27
N LEU A 94 10.72 9.73 20.03
CA LEU A 94 9.70 10.75 19.74
C LEU A 94 8.31 10.35 20.24
N LEU A 95 7.92 9.06 20.12
CA LEU A 95 6.65 8.56 20.67
C LEU A 95 6.55 8.78 22.18
N LYS A 96 7.63 8.49 22.91
CA LYS A 96 7.69 8.67 24.37
C LYS A 96 7.68 10.15 24.75
N ALA A 97 8.39 10.98 24.00
CA ALA A 97 8.54 12.41 24.27
C ALA A 97 7.26 13.22 24.03
N GLY A 98 6.41 12.78 23.10
CA GLY A 98 5.17 13.47 22.75
C GLY A 98 4.00 13.23 23.72
N ASN A 99 4.06 12.23 24.60
CA ASN A 99 2.92 11.85 25.43
C ASN A 99 2.53 12.96 26.43
N GLY A 100 1.29 13.46 26.32
CA GLY A 100 0.67 14.37 27.28
C GLY A 100 0.90 15.87 27.00
N LYS A 101 1.33 16.25 25.80
CA LYS A 101 1.46 17.65 25.38
C LYS A 101 1.01 17.87 23.94
N GLU A 102 0.27 18.94 23.72
CA GLU A 102 -0.09 19.41 22.38
C GLU A 102 1.19 19.82 21.64
N LEU A 103 1.41 19.24 20.46
CA LEU A 103 2.61 19.48 19.65
C LEU A 103 2.45 20.76 18.83
N SER A 104 3.46 21.62 18.83
CA SER A 104 3.44 22.84 18.01
C SER A 104 3.43 22.51 16.51
N GLU A 105 2.79 23.36 15.69
CA GLU A 105 2.72 23.17 14.23
C GLU A 105 4.09 22.94 13.58
N SER A 106 5.13 23.64 14.07
CA SER A 106 6.52 23.46 13.58
C SER A 106 7.05 22.04 13.79
N ILE A 107 6.77 21.45 14.95
CA ILE A 107 7.14 20.06 15.26
C ILE A 107 6.38 19.10 14.34
N GLN A 108 5.08 19.35 14.13
CA GLN A 108 4.25 18.52 13.25
C GLN A 108 4.76 18.54 11.80
N CYS A 109 5.07 19.73 11.26
CA CYS A 109 5.67 19.89 9.94
C CYS A 109 7.01 19.16 9.81
N SER A 110 7.83 19.22 10.87
CA SER A 110 9.14 18.57 10.88
C SER A 110 9.03 17.04 10.89
N LEU A 111 8.02 16.48 11.57
CA LEU A 111 7.74 15.04 11.50
C LEU A 111 7.37 14.61 10.07
N THR A 112 6.47 15.35 9.41
CA THR A 112 6.06 15.08 8.03
C THR A 112 7.27 15.08 7.09
N HIS A 113 8.18 16.04 7.26
CA HIS A 113 9.45 16.11 6.51
C HIS A 113 10.33 14.87 6.73
N ILE A 114 10.53 14.44 7.98
CA ILE A 114 11.35 13.24 8.23
C ILE A 114 10.69 11.99 7.64
N LEU A 115 9.38 11.82 7.79
CA LEU A 115 8.68 10.68 7.19
C LEU A 115 8.86 10.67 5.66
N ASP A 116 8.72 11.82 4.99
CA ASP A 116 8.96 11.90 3.55
C ASP A 116 10.42 11.59 3.19
N LEU A 117 11.39 12.07 3.98
CA LEU A 117 12.80 11.75 3.81
C LEU A 117 13.00 10.24 3.87
N MET A 118 12.54 9.58 4.93
CA MET A 118 12.71 8.14 5.14
C MET A 118 12.10 7.30 4.00
N PHE A 119 10.89 7.63 3.53
CA PHE A 119 10.26 6.92 2.41
C PHE A 119 10.85 7.27 1.03
N SER A 120 11.72 8.28 0.94
CA SER A 120 12.38 8.70 -0.30
C SER A 120 13.86 8.29 -0.37
N MET A 121 14.40 7.66 0.68
CA MET A 121 15.81 7.29 0.71
C MET A 121 16.11 6.12 -0.23
N ASP A 122 17.20 6.26 -0.99
CA ASP A 122 17.76 5.18 -1.80
C ASP A 122 18.73 4.34 -0.94
N ILE A 123 18.19 3.34 -0.24
CA ILE A 123 18.98 2.44 0.62
C ILE A 123 19.50 1.27 -0.24
N PRO A 124 20.83 1.14 -0.42
CA PRO A 124 21.39 0.10 -1.30
C PRO A 124 21.17 -1.33 -0.80
N ASP A 125 21.08 -1.51 0.52
CA ASP A 125 20.80 -2.79 1.14
C ASP A 125 19.28 -3.01 1.27
N LEU A 126 18.77 -4.02 0.57
CA LEU A 126 17.34 -4.33 0.53
C LEU A 126 16.82 -4.77 1.91
N ASP A 127 17.60 -5.52 2.67
CA ASP A 127 17.16 -6.00 3.99
C ASP A 127 17.06 -4.85 4.99
N GLU A 128 17.98 -3.87 4.88
CA GLU A 128 17.93 -2.65 5.69
C GLU A 128 16.77 -1.74 5.28
N MET A 129 16.48 -1.62 3.98
CA MET A 129 15.31 -0.91 3.47
C MET A 129 14.02 -1.54 4.01
N ASP A 130 13.87 -2.85 3.87
CA ASP A 130 12.67 -3.58 4.30
C ASP A 130 12.47 -3.44 5.82
N ARG A 131 13.54 -3.59 6.60
CA ARG A 131 13.51 -3.36 8.05
C ARG A 131 13.08 -1.94 8.39
N MET A 132 13.66 -0.93 7.73
CA MET A 132 13.32 0.47 7.97
C MET A 132 11.84 0.73 7.69
N PHE A 133 11.31 0.21 6.58
CA PHE A 133 9.90 0.35 6.22
C PHE A 133 8.97 -0.26 7.26
N ILE A 134 9.24 -1.50 7.67
CA ILE A 134 8.42 -2.20 8.68
C ILE A 134 8.43 -1.43 10.00
N GLU A 135 9.60 -0.97 10.45
CA GLU A 135 9.75 -0.24 11.70
C GLU A 135 9.07 1.12 11.67
N ILE A 136 9.15 1.86 10.56
CA ILE A 136 8.44 3.14 10.39
C ILE A 136 6.93 2.90 10.40
N LEU A 137 6.43 1.91 9.65
CA LEU A 137 5.00 1.61 9.63
C LEU A 137 4.48 1.16 11.00
N SER A 138 5.26 0.34 11.71
CA SER A 138 4.99 -0.05 13.10
C SER A 138 4.98 1.14 14.06
N TRP A 139 5.94 2.07 13.89
CA TRP A 139 5.97 3.33 14.63
C TRP A 139 4.73 4.17 14.35
N MET A 140 4.32 4.32 13.09
CA MET A 140 3.12 5.07 12.70
C MET A 140 1.87 4.45 13.34
N ARG A 141 1.74 3.13 13.39
CA ARG A 141 0.62 2.48 14.11
C ARG A 141 0.57 2.85 15.58
N ARG A 142 1.71 2.83 16.27
CA ARG A 142 1.81 3.26 17.68
C ARG A 142 1.51 4.75 17.84
N ALA A 143 1.93 5.57 16.88
CA ALA A 143 1.64 7.00 16.86
C ALA A 143 0.14 7.31 16.82
N ALA A 144 -0.68 6.40 16.29
CA ALA A 144 -2.14 6.56 16.21
C ALA A 144 -2.85 6.64 17.56
N GLN A 145 -2.19 6.20 18.64
CA GLN A 145 -2.66 6.27 20.03
C GLN A 145 -1.97 7.39 20.84
N SER A 146 -1.19 8.25 20.17
CA SER A 146 -0.41 9.32 20.80
C SER A 146 -0.79 10.69 20.22
N GLU A 147 -0.18 11.75 20.74
CA GLU A 147 -0.34 13.13 20.24
C GLU A 147 0.14 13.31 18.79
N TRP A 148 0.94 12.35 18.26
CA TRP A 148 1.40 12.35 16.87
C TRP A 148 0.35 11.91 15.86
N ARG A 149 -0.84 11.46 16.32
CA ARG A 149 -1.90 10.93 15.45
C ARG A 149 -2.24 11.88 14.30
N GLU A 150 -2.51 13.14 14.60
CA GLU A 150 -2.95 14.12 13.58
C GLU A 150 -1.85 14.38 12.53
N SER A 151 -0.59 14.49 12.95
CA SER A 151 0.53 14.71 12.03
C SER A 151 0.74 13.52 11.09
N VAL A 152 0.66 12.30 11.61
CA VAL A 152 0.79 11.08 10.78
C VAL A 152 -0.44 10.91 9.87
N HIS A 153 -1.63 11.27 10.35
CA HIS A 153 -2.84 11.26 9.55
C HIS A 153 -2.71 12.23 8.37
N GLU A 154 -2.26 13.46 8.60
CA GLU A 154 -2.03 14.45 7.53
C GLU A 154 -0.97 13.96 6.53
N PHE A 155 0.13 13.39 7.02
CA PHE A 155 1.15 12.78 6.16
C PHE A 155 0.56 11.70 5.23
N PHE A 156 -0.29 10.80 5.75
CA PHE A 156 -0.97 9.80 4.90
C PHE A 156 -1.90 10.44 3.87
N HIS A 157 -2.64 11.47 4.27
CA HIS A 157 -3.55 12.14 3.36
C HIS A 157 -2.83 12.71 2.13
N GLN A 158 -1.62 13.24 2.34
CA GLN A 158 -0.77 13.79 1.29
C GLN A 158 -0.01 12.72 0.49
N ASN A 159 0.38 11.61 1.12
CA ASN A 159 1.37 10.68 0.55
C ASN A 159 0.86 9.26 0.25
N HIS A 160 -0.39 8.91 0.57
CA HIS A 160 -0.89 7.53 0.41
C HIS A 160 -0.71 6.96 -1.01
N ALA A 161 -0.86 7.75 -2.08
CA ALA A 161 -0.65 7.27 -3.45
C ALA A 161 0.82 6.88 -3.72
N LYS A 162 1.78 7.68 -3.24
CA LYS A 162 3.22 7.38 -3.30
C LYS A 162 3.54 6.13 -2.48
N LEU A 163 3.00 6.05 -1.26
CA LEU A 163 3.22 4.91 -0.37
C LEU A 163 2.59 3.61 -0.89
N ASN A 164 1.41 3.66 -1.51
CA ASN A 164 0.77 2.52 -2.17
C ASN A 164 1.72 1.93 -3.23
N GLN A 165 2.22 2.77 -4.13
CA GLN A 165 3.12 2.36 -5.20
C GLN A 165 4.40 1.76 -4.64
N LEU A 166 5.04 2.47 -3.70
CA LEU A 166 6.27 2.06 -3.07
C LEU A 166 6.12 0.71 -2.35
N THR A 167 5.04 0.53 -1.60
CA THR A 167 4.70 -0.71 -0.89
C THR A 167 4.46 -1.86 -1.87
N ALA A 168 3.68 -1.62 -2.94
CA ALA A 168 3.42 -2.62 -3.98
C ALA A 168 4.72 -3.09 -4.66
N ASP A 169 5.61 -2.16 -4.97
CA ASP A 169 6.86 -2.44 -5.67
C ASP A 169 7.79 -3.38 -4.86
N THR A 170 7.71 -3.35 -3.53
CA THR A 170 8.48 -4.26 -2.66
C THR A 170 8.15 -5.74 -2.89
N ASN A 171 6.89 -6.05 -3.24
CA ASN A 171 6.39 -7.42 -3.33
C ASN A 171 6.69 -8.28 -2.08
N SER A 172 6.80 -7.63 -0.91
CA SER A 172 7.08 -8.22 0.40
C SER A 172 5.76 -8.32 1.18
N PRO A 173 5.23 -9.53 1.45
CA PRO A 173 4.00 -9.70 2.21
C PRO A 173 4.04 -8.99 3.58
N GLU A 174 5.19 -8.99 4.24
CA GLU A 174 5.41 -8.36 5.54
C GLU A 174 5.22 -6.84 5.47
N ILE A 175 5.85 -6.18 4.49
CA ILE A 175 5.74 -4.72 4.28
C ILE A 175 4.32 -4.35 3.85
N ILE A 176 3.73 -5.13 2.94
CA ILE A 176 2.36 -4.92 2.47
C ILE A 176 1.39 -5.00 3.64
N LEU A 177 1.45 -6.06 4.46
CA LEU A 177 0.58 -6.19 5.61
C LEU A 177 0.83 -5.08 6.64
N ALA A 178 2.09 -4.75 6.95
CA ALA A 178 2.41 -3.63 7.84
C ALA A 178 1.73 -2.34 7.37
N TYR A 179 1.79 -2.04 6.07
CA TYR A 179 1.18 -0.85 5.47
C TYR A 179 -0.35 -0.88 5.53
N LEU A 180 -0.97 -1.98 5.12
CA LEU A 180 -2.43 -2.15 5.18
C LEU A 180 -2.95 -2.02 6.63
N HIS A 181 -2.23 -2.58 7.61
CA HIS A 181 -2.55 -2.45 9.03
C HIS A 181 -2.45 -1.01 9.51
N THR A 182 -1.44 -0.26 9.04
CA THR A 182 -1.34 1.17 9.34
C THR A 182 -2.50 1.96 8.76
N LEU A 183 -2.88 1.72 7.49
CA LEU A 183 -4.07 2.36 6.91
C LEU A 183 -5.35 2.05 7.69
N LEU A 184 -5.55 0.79 8.11
CA LEU A 184 -6.69 0.38 8.94
C LEU A 184 -6.68 1.07 10.32
N THR A 185 -5.51 1.24 10.91
CA THR A 185 -5.33 1.87 12.23
C THR A 185 -5.79 3.33 12.22
N TYR A 186 -5.49 4.04 11.13
CA TYR A 186 -5.90 5.44 10.91
C TYR A 186 -7.28 5.60 10.26
N ASP A 187 -8.03 4.52 10.06
CA ASP A 187 -9.35 4.54 9.39
C ASP A 187 -9.31 5.03 7.92
N PHE A 188 -8.18 4.85 7.22
CA PHE A 188 -8.00 5.18 5.78
C PHE A 188 -8.61 4.10 4.87
N TYR A 189 -9.92 3.87 4.99
CA TYR A 189 -10.60 2.78 4.26
C TYR A 189 -10.53 2.89 2.75
N TYR A 190 -10.53 4.11 2.19
CA TYR A 190 -10.47 4.29 0.74
C TYR A 190 -9.11 3.87 0.17
N PRO A 191 -7.96 4.43 0.65
CA PRO A 191 -6.66 3.94 0.21
C PRO A 191 -6.41 2.46 0.54
N LEU A 192 -6.92 1.98 1.67
CA LEU A 192 -6.82 0.56 2.06
C LEU A 192 -7.53 -0.34 1.04
N ARG A 193 -8.74 0.04 0.62
CA ARG A 193 -9.52 -0.69 -0.38
C ARG A 193 -8.85 -0.64 -1.75
N ASP A 194 -8.43 0.54 -2.19
CA ASP A 194 -7.76 0.72 -3.48
C ASP A 194 -6.49 -0.14 -3.56
N MET A 195 -5.69 -0.14 -2.49
CA MET A 195 -4.50 -0.98 -2.40
C MET A 195 -4.86 -2.46 -2.41
N LEU A 196 -5.84 -2.90 -1.62
CA LEU A 196 -6.24 -4.31 -1.58
C LEU A 196 -6.82 -4.79 -2.93
N GLU A 197 -7.59 -3.95 -3.62
CA GLU A 197 -8.11 -4.26 -4.96
C GLU A 197 -6.98 -4.42 -5.98
N TYR A 198 -6.01 -3.50 -5.96
CA TYR A 198 -4.81 -3.61 -6.78
C TYR A 198 -4.02 -4.89 -6.49
N LEU A 199 -3.80 -5.21 -5.21
CA LEU A 199 -3.09 -6.41 -4.80
C LEU A 199 -3.83 -7.67 -5.27
N LEU A 200 -5.15 -7.75 -5.09
CA LEU A 200 -5.96 -8.90 -5.50
C LEU A 200 -6.01 -9.09 -7.02
N ASP A 201 -6.07 -8.01 -7.79
CA ASP A 201 -6.17 -8.06 -9.27
C ASP A 201 -4.80 -8.23 -9.96
N LYS A 202 -3.75 -7.56 -9.46
CA LYS A 202 -2.44 -7.47 -10.13
C LYS A 202 -1.36 -8.34 -9.49
N GLU A 203 -1.26 -8.28 -8.17
CA GLU A 203 -0.11 -8.85 -7.46
C GLU A 203 -0.40 -10.20 -6.79
N TRP A 204 -1.66 -10.61 -6.70
CA TRP A 204 -2.07 -11.80 -5.95
C TRP A 204 -1.38 -13.09 -6.40
N PRO A 205 -1.20 -13.37 -7.71
CA PRO A 205 -0.49 -14.59 -8.13
C PRO A 205 0.93 -14.69 -7.58
N PHE A 206 1.56 -13.55 -7.29
CA PHE A 206 2.89 -13.46 -6.71
C PHE A 206 2.86 -13.61 -5.20
N LEU A 207 1.94 -12.91 -4.53
CA LEU A 207 1.76 -12.96 -3.09
C LEU A 207 1.32 -14.34 -2.62
N ASP A 208 0.38 -14.97 -3.33
CA ASP A 208 -0.16 -16.32 -3.05
C ASP A 208 0.94 -17.39 -2.95
N ALA A 209 2.05 -17.20 -3.67
CA ALA A 209 3.19 -18.12 -3.64
C ALA A 209 4.16 -17.88 -2.48
N LYS A 210 4.12 -16.70 -1.85
CA LYS A 210 5.05 -16.27 -0.79
C LYS A 210 4.40 -16.26 0.59
N ILE A 211 3.09 -16.04 0.66
CA ILE A 211 2.40 -15.85 1.92
C ILE A 211 2.33 -17.16 2.73
N ASP A 212 2.52 -17.04 4.04
CA ASP A 212 2.24 -18.11 4.99
C ASP A 212 0.78 -18.09 5.48
N GLU A 213 0.45 -19.01 6.38
CA GLU A 213 -0.90 -19.15 6.94
C GLU A 213 -1.32 -17.94 7.78
N GLU A 214 -0.41 -17.38 8.58
CA GLU A 214 -0.70 -16.21 9.42
C GLU A 214 -0.96 -14.98 8.54
N GLN A 215 -0.11 -14.74 7.57
CA GLN A 215 -0.22 -13.65 6.60
C GLN A 215 -1.50 -13.76 5.78
N PHE A 216 -1.85 -14.96 5.29
CA PHE A 216 -3.12 -15.19 4.61
C PHE A 216 -4.31 -14.86 5.50
N THR A 217 -4.25 -15.26 6.77
CA THR A 217 -5.31 -14.98 7.75
C THR A 217 -5.48 -13.47 7.98
N ARG A 218 -4.39 -12.71 8.03
CA ARG A 218 -4.44 -11.23 8.09
C ARG A 218 -5.08 -10.63 6.85
N PHE A 219 -4.70 -11.07 5.64
CA PHE A 219 -5.35 -10.63 4.40
C PHE A 219 -6.84 -10.96 4.37
N LEU A 220 -7.23 -12.14 4.87
CA LEU A 220 -8.62 -12.56 4.94
C LEU A 220 -9.46 -11.63 5.80
N TRP A 221 -8.98 -11.28 6.99
CA TRP A 221 -9.68 -10.36 7.87
C TRP A 221 -9.68 -8.92 7.36
N MET A 222 -8.60 -8.46 6.70
CA MET A 222 -8.59 -7.17 6.00
C MET A 222 -9.61 -7.11 4.87
N ALA A 223 -9.68 -8.15 4.05
CA ALA A 223 -10.66 -8.26 2.99
C ALA A 223 -12.08 -8.28 3.56
N PHE A 224 -12.30 -9.01 4.66
CA PHE A 224 -13.57 -9.02 5.38
C PHE A 224 -13.99 -7.61 5.84
N TYR A 225 -13.10 -6.85 6.48
CA TYR A 225 -13.39 -5.46 6.89
C TYR A 225 -13.84 -4.56 5.73
N LEU A 226 -13.37 -4.85 4.52
CA LEU A 226 -13.70 -4.11 3.31
C LEU A 226 -14.83 -4.74 2.48
N SER A 227 -15.43 -5.84 2.95
CA SER A 227 -16.39 -6.64 2.18
C SER A 227 -15.84 -7.11 0.82
N MET A 228 -14.56 -7.50 0.81
CA MET A 228 -13.80 -8.01 -0.33
C MET A 228 -13.35 -9.46 -0.12
N ASP A 229 -13.81 -10.12 0.93
CA ASP A 229 -13.44 -11.49 1.27
C ASP A 229 -13.84 -12.47 0.16
N ASP A 230 -15.01 -12.32 -0.47
CA ASP A 230 -15.37 -13.14 -1.64
C ASP A 230 -14.41 -12.95 -2.83
N VAL A 231 -13.87 -11.73 -3.03
CA VAL A 231 -12.89 -11.44 -4.09
C VAL A 231 -11.57 -12.12 -3.81
N LEU A 232 -11.09 -12.02 -2.55
CA LEU A 232 -9.91 -12.72 -2.09
C LEU A 232 -10.07 -14.24 -2.25
N LEU A 233 -11.18 -14.80 -1.75
CA LEU A 233 -11.48 -16.23 -1.87
C LEU A 233 -11.58 -16.69 -3.34
N GLY A 234 -12.04 -15.83 -4.24
CA GLY A 234 -12.04 -16.10 -5.68
C GLY A 234 -10.64 -16.05 -6.31
N ALA A 235 -9.73 -15.23 -5.78
CA ALA A 235 -8.36 -15.09 -6.26
C ALA A 235 -7.43 -16.20 -5.74
N THR A 236 -7.75 -16.85 -4.62
CA THR A 236 -6.87 -17.77 -3.89
C THR A 236 -6.87 -19.19 -4.47
N LYS A 237 -5.99 -19.45 -5.45
CA LYS A 237 -5.84 -20.79 -6.03
C LYS A 237 -4.98 -21.73 -5.17
N LYS A 238 -3.85 -21.25 -4.61
CA LYS A 238 -2.95 -22.10 -3.80
C LYS A 238 -3.12 -21.88 -2.30
N SER A 239 -3.29 -20.63 -1.85
CA SER A 239 -3.57 -20.30 -0.44
C SER A 239 -4.92 -20.80 0.05
N GLY A 240 -5.85 -21.18 -0.84
CA GLY A 240 -7.07 -21.88 -0.46
C GLY A 240 -6.80 -23.10 0.45
N ARG A 241 -5.61 -23.71 0.35
CA ARG A 241 -5.14 -24.78 1.26
C ARG A 241 -5.19 -24.40 2.74
N PHE A 242 -5.01 -23.12 3.08
CA PHE A 242 -5.00 -22.66 4.47
C PHE A 242 -6.40 -22.70 5.08
N LEU A 243 -7.46 -22.55 4.28
CA LEU A 243 -8.84 -22.70 4.75
C LEU A 243 -9.16 -24.15 5.12
N GLU A 244 -8.49 -25.12 4.50
CA GLU A 244 -8.67 -26.54 4.81
C GLU A 244 -7.94 -26.95 6.11
N GLN A 245 -6.96 -26.16 6.55
CA GLN A 245 -6.14 -26.43 7.73
C GLN A 245 -6.79 -25.82 8.98
N VAL A 246 -7.68 -26.59 9.61
CA VAL A 246 -8.58 -26.17 10.72
C VAL A 246 -7.86 -25.91 12.06
N GLN A 247 -6.53 -25.75 12.11
CA GLN A 247 -5.83 -25.60 13.39
C GLN A 247 -5.82 -24.14 13.87
N ASN A 248 -5.78 -23.16 12.97
CA ASN A 248 -5.70 -21.75 13.32
C ASN A 248 -7.06 -21.22 13.85
N PRO A 249 -7.12 -20.68 15.09
CA PRO A 249 -8.37 -20.24 15.70
C PRO A 249 -8.99 -19.03 14.97
N GLU A 250 -8.20 -18.16 14.37
CA GLU A 250 -8.67 -17.01 13.58
C GLU A 250 -9.30 -17.44 12.25
N ILE A 251 -8.77 -18.47 11.58
CA ILE A 251 -9.40 -19.04 10.38
C ILE A 251 -10.72 -19.72 10.77
N ARG A 252 -10.73 -20.50 11.85
CA ARG A 252 -11.96 -21.11 12.38
C ARG A 252 -13.00 -20.06 12.74
N LEU A 253 -12.57 -18.97 13.36
CA LEU A 253 -13.45 -17.85 13.69
C LEU A 253 -14.08 -17.26 12.43
N TYR A 254 -13.29 -17.01 11.38
CA TYR A 254 -13.81 -16.53 10.10
C TYR A 254 -14.81 -17.52 9.50
N GLN A 255 -14.50 -18.82 9.48
CA GLN A 255 -15.38 -19.86 8.94
C GLN A 255 -16.71 -19.96 9.71
N SER A 256 -16.64 -19.98 11.04
CA SER A 256 -17.84 -20.00 11.89
C SER A 256 -18.67 -18.74 11.71
N TYR A 257 -18.03 -17.58 11.57
CA TYR A 257 -18.70 -16.32 11.29
C TYR A 257 -19.40 -16.36 9.92
N TYR A 258 -18.70 -16.75 8.86
CA TYR A 258 -19.23 -16.83 7.51
C TYR A 258 -20.37 -17.87 7.38
N ALA A 259 -20.23 -19.01 8.06
CA ALA A 259 -21.29 -20.02 8.12
C ALA A 259 -22.54 -19.49 8.85
N SER A 260 -22.36 -18.70 9.92
CA SER A 260 -23.46 -18.08 10.66
C SER A 260 -24.18 -17.00 9.86
N LYS A 261 -23.47 -16.30 8.97
CA LYS A 261 -24.05 -15.30 8.06
C LYS A 261 -25.00 -15.90 7.02
N ASN A 262 -24.82 -17.18 6.69
CA ASN A 262 -25.58 -17.87 5.65
C ASN A 262 -26.61 -18.88 6.19
N ARG A 263 -26.71 -19.08 7.51
CA ARG A 263 -27.60 -20.08 8.13
C ARG A 263 -28.49 -19.43 9.20
N GLU A 264 -29.58 -20.11 9.55
CA GLU A 264 -30.40 -19.70 10.70
C GLU A 264 -29.54 -19.67 11.97
N TYR A 265 -29.55 -18.51 12.62
CA TYR A 265 -28.79 -18.23 13.82
C TYR A 265 -29.20 -19.15 14.97
N ASN A 266 -28.24 -19.84 15.60
CA ASN A 266 -28.48 -20.62 16.80
C ASN A 266 -27.54 -20.21 17.95
N ARG A 267 -27.98 -20.44 19.19
CA ARG A 267 -27.25 -20.05 20.41
C ARG A 267 -25.88 -20.75 20.54
N GLN A 268 -25.74 -21.95 19.97
CA GLN A 268 -24.50 -22.72 20.02
C GLN A 268 -23.40 -22.04 19.19
N THR A 269 -23.71 -21.57 17.97
CA THR A 269 -22.79 -20.84 17.11
C THR A 269 -22.29 -19.56 17.77
N SER A 270 -23.15 -18.85 18.50
CA SER A 270 -22.77 -17.64 19.26
C SER A 270 -21.72 -17.95 20.34
N ASN A 271 -21.95 -19.01 21.13
CA ASN A 271 -21.01 -19.42 22.16
C ASN A 271 -19.67 -19.90 21.56
N GLU A 272 -19.71 -20.57 20.41
CA GLU A 272 -18.51 -20.99 19.68
C GLU A 272 -17.72 -19.78 19.19
N LEU A 273 -18.38 -18.79 18.57
CA LEU A 273 -17.74 -17.54 18.13
C LEU A 273 -17.08 -16.82 19.30
N LEU A 274 -17.78 -16.66 20.44
CA LEU A 274 -17.21 -16.04 21.64
C LEU A 274 -16.00 -16.79 22.19
N THR A 275 -16.01 -18.14 22.10
CA THR A 275 -14.88 -18.98 22.51
C THR A 275 -13.69 -18.80 21.56
N LEU A 276 -13.93 -18.75 20.25
CA LEU A 276 -12.87 -18.52 19.26
C LEU A 276 -12.29 -17.10 19.36
N MET A 277 -13.13 -16.10 19.64
CA MET A 277 -12.70 -14.72 19.91
C MET A 277 -11.76 -14.64 21.12
N SER A 278 -12.04 -15.39 22.20
CA SER A 278 -11.16 -15.40 23.38
C SER A 278 -9.87 -16.18 23.18
N GLN A 279 -9.83 -17.09 22.20
CA GLN A 279 -8.64 -17.85 21.82
C GLN A 279 -7.74 -17.10 20.82
N SER A 280 -8.24 -16.04 20.19
CA SER A 280 -7.48 -15.31 19.17
C SER A 280 -6.29 -14.56 19.77
N GLN A 281 -5.11 -14.78 19.20
CA GLN A 281 -3.84 -14.19 19.60
C GLN A 281 -3.17 -13.38 18.49
N MET A 282 -3.60 -13.53 17.23
CA MET A 282 -2.95 -12.91 16.07
C MET A 282 -3.08 -11.37 16.03
N PHE A 283 -4.19 -10.84 16.55
CA PHE A 283 -4.54 -9.42 16.46
C PHE A 283 -4.09 -8.61 17.67
N GLU A 284 -3.69 -7.36 17.43
CA GLU A 284 -3.45 -6.38 18.49
C GLU A 284 -4.78 -5.97 19.17
N ASP A 285 -4.72 -5.46 20.41
CA ASP A 285 -5.93 -5.17 21.20
C ASP A 285 -6.88 -4.16 20.54
N ASN A 286 -6.33 -3.18 19.85
CA ASN A 286 -7.08 -2.20 19.04
C ASN A 286 -7.79 -2.85 17.84
N GLU A 287 -7.13 -3.80 17.18
CA GLU A 287 -7.70 -4.55 16.05
C GLU A 287 -8.78 -5.52 16.52
N LYS A 288 -8.54 -6.21 17.64
CA LYS A 288 -9.54 -7.05 18.31
C LYS A 288 -10.78 -6.24 18.66
N ALA A 289 -10.61 -5.03 19.21
CA ALA A 289 -11.74 -4.17 19.54
C ALA A 289 -12.62 -3.87 18.31
N LYS A 290 -12.01 -3.47 17.19
CA LYS A 290 -12.72 -3.23 15.92
C LYS A 290 -13.39 -4.51 15.39
N LEU A 291 -12.69 -5.64 15.47
CA LEU A 291 -13.19 -6.91 14.93
C LEU A 291 -14.38 -7.42 15.74
N TRP A 292 -14.26 -7.36 17.05
CA TRP A 292 -15.27 -7.84 17.98
C TRP A 292 -16.50 -6.96 17.93
N GLU A 293 -16.34 -5.65 17.79
CA GLU A 293 -17.47 -4.75 17.54
C GLU A 293 -18.24 -5.17 16.27
N GLU A 294 -17.55 -5.46 15.18
CA GLU A 294 -18.17 -5.89 13.92
C GLU A 294 -18.92 -7.22 14.06
N ILE A 295 -18.29 -8.24 14.67
CA ILE A 295 -18.90 -9.56 14.90
C ILE A 295 -20.10 -9.41 15.84
N VAL A 296 -19.97 -8.70 16.96
CA VAL A 296 -21.05 -8.50 17.93
C VAL A 296 -22.21 -7.73 17.30
N ARG A 297 -21.93 -6.70 16.50
CA ARG A 297 -22.96 -5.95 15.77
C ARG A 297 -23.75 -6.87 14.85
N PHE A 298 -23.08 -7.75 14.10
CA PHE A 298 -23.73 -8.76 13.27
C PHE A 298 -24.64 -9.68 14.11
N LEU A 299 -24.14 -10.20 15.24
CA LEU A 299 -24.92 -11.08 16.14
C LEU A 299 -26.15 -10.37 16.76
N GLN A 300 -26.05 -9.06 17.00
CA GLN A 300 -27.15 -8.26 17.55
C GLN A 300 -28.23 -7.92 16.52
N ILE A 301 -27.87 -7.75 15.25
CA ILE A 301 -28.83 -7.48 14.17
C ILE A 301 -29.77 -8.67 14.01
N GLU A 302 -29.23 -9.89 13.98
CA GLU A 302 -30.04 -11.11 13.84
C GLU A 302 -30.99 -11.34 15.01
N THR A 303 -30.55 -11.08 16.26
CA THR A 303 -31.43 -11.20 17.43
C THR A 303 -32.56 -10.17 17.44
N LYS A 304 -32.35 -8.96 16.89
CA LYS A 304 -33.41 -7.95 16.73
C LYS A 304 -34.36 -8.26 15.59
N ILE A 305 -33.88 -8.79 14.47
CA ILE A 305 -34.71 -9.21 13.33
C ILE A 305 -35.62 -10.38 13.76
N ALA A 306 -35.10 -11.35 14.50
CA ALA A 306 -35.90 -12.44 15.06
C ALA A 306 -37.00 -11.96 16.04
N ALA A 307 -36.83 -10.78 16.66
CA ALA A 307 -37.75 -10.22 17.64
C ALA A 307 -38.76 -9.21 17.05
N THR A 308 -38.60 -8.78 15.79
CA THR A 308 -39.35 -7.62 15.26
C THR A 308 -39.91 -7.85 13.86
N VAL A 309 -41.23 -8.14 13.83
CA VAL A 309 -42.23 -7.64 12.87
C VAL A 309 -42.18 -8.14 11.42
N GLU A 310 -43.30 -8.71 10.98
CA GLU A 310 -43.66 -8.90 9.56
C GLU A 310 -43.65 -7.55 8.83
N LEU A 311 -42.66 -7.37 7.95
CA LEU A 311 -42.53 -6.19 7.10
C LEU A 311 -43.39 -6.31 5.82
N PRO A 312 -43.86 -5.19 5.25
CA PRO A 312 -44.51 -5.16 3.94
C PRO A 312 -43.60 -5.70 2.83
N LYS A 313 -44.17 -6.52 1.95
CA LYS A 313 -43.45 -7.39 0.98
C LYS A 313 -42.65 -6.67 -0.15
N ASP A 314 -42.65 -5.34 -0.22
CA ASP A 314 -42.17 -4.60 -1.42
C ASP A 314 -41.01 -3.61 -1.18
N ILE A 315 -40.18 -3.81 -0.16
CA ILE A 315 -39.08 -2.88 0.17
C ILE A 315 -37.72 -3.42 -0.32
N LYS A 316 -37.04 -2.67 -1.21
CA LYS A 316 -35.73 -3.03 -1.77
C LYS A 316 -34.57 -2.47 -0.94
N LYS A 317 -33.53 -3.30 -0.71
CA LYS A 317 -32.24 -2.87 -0.15
C LYS A 317 -31.30 -2.41 -1.28
N ALA A 318 -30.59 -1.30 -1.08
CA ALA A 318 -29.59 -0.78 -2.02
C ALA A 318 -28.19 -0.82 -1.38
N SER A 319 -27.23 -1.47 -2.05
CA SER A 319 -25.84 -1.57 -1.58
C SER A 319 -24.96 -0.38 -2.02
N ASN A 320 -25.35 0.34 -3.08
CA ASN A 320 -24.62 1.49 -3.62
C ASN A 320 -25.59 2.56 -4.12
N ILE A 321 -25.33 3.84 -3.77
CA ILE A 321 -26.14 4.99 -4.19
C ILE A 321 -25.23 5.98 -4.91
N TRP A 322 -25.59 6.34 -6.14
CA TRP A 322 -24.79 7.16 -7.05
C TRP A 322 -25.29 8.61 -7.09
N GLN A 323 -24.40 9.61 -7.16
CA GLN A 323 -24.82 11.02 -7.31
C GLN A 323 -25.18 11.38 -8.75
N ILE A 324 -26.27 12.13 -8.93
CA ILE A 324 -26.58 12.86 -10.18
C ILE A 324 -26.57 14.37 -9.90
N LYS A 325 -25.78 15.13 -10.66
CA LYS A 325 -25.65 16.61 -10.49
C LYS A 325 -26.83 17.39 -11.08
N ASN A 326 -27.40 16.91 -12.20
CA ASN A 326 -28.47 17.60 -12.92
C ASN A 326 -29.79 16.81 -12.88
N LYS A 327 -30.94 17.50 -12.87
CA LYS A 327 -32.24 16.85 -13.06
C LYS A 327 -32.27 16.18 -14.45
N THR A 328 -32.30 14.85 -14.48
CA THR A 328 -32.41 14.04 -15.69
C THR A 328 -33.42 12.94 -15.45
N ASP A 329 -34.30 12.70 -16.42
CA ASP A 329 -35.22 11.58 -16.40
C ASP A 329 -34.55 10.29 -16.88
N ASN A 330 -33.35 10.37 -17.46
CA ASN A 330 -32.64 9.24 -18.04
C ASN A 330 -31.43 8.83 -17.19
N CYS A 331 -31.20 7.52 -17.12
CA CYS A 331 -30.06 6.92 -16.45
C CYS A 331 -28.74 7.30 -17.16
N PRO A 332 -27.76 7.88 -16.45
CA PRO A 332 -26.47 8.28 -17.04
C PRO A 332 -25.72 7.13 -17.70
N HIS A 333 -25.92 5.91 -17.17
CA HIS A 333 -25.25 4.70 -17.62
C HIS A 333 -25.97 3.95 -18.74
N CYS A 334 -27.30 4.12 -18.86
CA CYS A 334 -28.10 3.39 -19.83
C CYS A 334 -28.60 4.24 -21.00
N SER A 335 -28.33 5.55 -20.99
CA SER A 335 -28.62 6.61 -21.99
C SER A 335 -30.08 6.76 -22.47
N GLN A 336 -30.89 5.70 -22.42
CA GLN A 336 -32.25 5.57 -22.94
C GLN A 336 -33.25 5.07 -21.88
N SER A 337 -32.77 4.58 -20.74
CA SER A 337 -33.64 4.07 -19.68
C SER A 337 -34.11 5.19 -18.76
N LYS A 338 -35.44 5.29 -18.57
CA LYS A 338 -36.03 6.22 -17.60
C LYS A 338 -35.71 5.81 -16.18
N LEU A 339 -35.31 6.79 -15.37
CA LEU A 339 -35.18 6.63 -13.92
C LEU A 339 -36.57 6.64 -13.29
N VAL A 340 -36.81 5.71 -12.36
CA VAL A 340 -38.07 5.56 -11.64
C VAL A 340 -37.83 5.87 -10.18
N LYS A 341 -38.66 6.76 -9.62
CA LYS A 341 -38.67 7.04 -8.18
C LYS A 341 -39.08 5.78 -7.42
N GLN A 342 -38.25 5.35 -6.49
CA GLN A 342 -38.50 4.23 -5.60
C GLN A 342 -38.18 4.65 -4.18
N GLN A 343 -38.98 4.15 -3.24
CA GLN A 343 -38.71 4.33 -1.81
C GLN A 343 -37.72 3.28 -1.36
N PHE A 344 -36.61 3.72 -0.78
CA PHE A 344 -35.60 2.87 -0.17
C PHE A 344 -35.64 3.09 1.32
N MET A 345 -35.72 2.01 2.08
CA MET A 345 -35.46 2.08 3.52
C MET A 345 -33.96 1.99 3.74
N VAL A 346 -33.45 2.98 4.45
CA VAL A 346 -32.07 3.03 4.88
C VAL A 346 -32.07 3.07 6.39
N GLU A 347 -31.34 2.17 7.02
CA GLU A 347 -31.12 2.23 8.46
C GLU A 347 -30.26 3.48 8.73
N GLY A 348 -30.77 4.40 9.55
CA GLY A 348 -30.16 5.71 9.74
C GLY A 348 -30.54 6.35 11.06
N PHE A 349 -29.95 7.51 11.34
CA PHE A 349 -30.25 8.29 12.54
C PHE A 349 -31.08 9.52 12.17
N ASN A 350 -32.12 9.80 12.97
CA ASN A 350 -32.95 10.99 12.79
C ASN A 350 -32.39 12.14 13.63
N LYS A 351 -32.44 13.38 13.12
CA LYS A 351 -32.00 14.64 13.76
C LYS A 351 -32.43 14.83 15.23
N LYS A 352 -33.50 14.16 15.70
CA LYS A 352 -34.05 14.33 17.05
C LYS A 352 -33.69 13.20 18.02
N SER A 353 -32.98 12.16 17.60
CA SER A 353 -32.64 11.01 18.45
C SER A 353 -31.39 10.33 17.91
N GLU A 354 -30.24 10.70 18.47
CA GLU A 354 -28.92 10.18 18.09
C GLU A 354 -28.64 8.78 18.63
N GLN A 355 -29.49 8.25 19.53
CA GLN A 355 -29.20 7.03 20.28
C GLN A 355 -29.93 5.78 19.77
N VAL A 356 -30.89 5.90 18.85
CA VAL A 356 -31.63 4.73 18.34
C VAL A 356 -31.69 4.77 16.82
N PRO A 357 -31.12 3.76 16.11
CA PRO A 357 -31.26 3.67 14.67
C PRO A 357 -32.74 3.54 14.32
N LYS A 358 -33.22 4.44 13.46
CA LYS A 358 -34.58 4.40 12.91
C LYS A 358 -34.49 4.13 11.42
N GLN A 359 -35.45 3.38 10.89
CA GLN A 359 -35.57 3.24 9.45
C GLN A 359 -35.99 4.60 8.87
N VAL A 360 -35.12 5.17 8.04
CA VAL A 360 -35.38 6.41 7.31
C VAL A 360 -35.71 6.04 5.86
N VAL A 361 -36.89 6.44 5.41
CA VAL A 361 -37.32 6.21 4.03
C VAL A 361 -36.81 7.35 3.16
N PHE A 362 -36.04 7.01 2.13
CA PHE A 362 -35.59 7.95 1.11
C PHE A 362 -36.28 7.66 -0.23
N GLU A 363 -36.77 8.70 -0.90
CA GLU A 363 -37.16 8.60 -2.31
C GLU A 363 -35.91 8.79 -3.17
N LEU A 364 -35.43 7.70 -3.78
CA LEU A 364 -34.29 7.67 -4.67
C LEU A 364 -34.72 7.30 -6.09
N LEU A 365 -33.83 7.49 -7.05
CA LEU A 365 -34.08 7.16 -8.44
C LEU A 365 -33.44 5.80 -8.75
N SER A 366 -34.17 4.89 -9.38
CA SER A 366 -33.67 3.58 -9.80
C SER A 366 -33.71 3.47 -11.32
N CYS A 367 -32.68 2.88 -11.91
CA CYS A 367 -32.73 2.50 -13.32
C CYS A 367 -33.34 1.10 -13.45
N ASN A 368 -34.41 0.96 -14.23
CA ASN A 368 -35.04 -0.35 -14.46
C ASN A 368 -34.17 -1.31 -15.28
N LYS A 369 -33.18 -0.82 -16.02
CA LYS A 369 -32.29 -1.63 -16.87
C LYS A 369 -31.02 -2.09 -16.15
N CYS A 370 -30.28 -1.19 -15.52
CA CYS A 370 -29.04 -1.54 -14.81
C CYS A 370 -29.19 -1.69 -13.30
N LEU A 371 -30.41 -1.51 -12.77
CA LEU A 371 -30.75 -1.64 -11.34
C LEU A 371 -29.99 -0.70 -10.39
N ARG A 372 -29.22 0.26 -10.91
CA ARG A 372 -28.49 1.24 -10.11
C ARG A 372 -29.43 2.25 -9.47
N VAL A 373 -29.07 2.67 -8.26
CA VAL A 373 -29.81 3.65 -7.45
C VAL A 373 -29.06 4.97 -7.44
N TYR A 374 -29.78 6.07 -7.60
CA TYR A 374 -29.26 7.40 -7.77
C TYR A 374 -29.90 8.38 -6.79
N SER A 375 -29.12 9.37 -6.35
CA SER A 375 -29.55 10.46 -5.48
C SER A 375 -29.15 11.81 -6.10
N TYR A 376 -29.98 12.83 -5.93
CA TYR A 376 -29.62 14.19 -6.32
C TYR A 376 -28.63 14.80 -5.33
N GLY A 377 -27.77 15.70 -5.81
CA GLY A 377 -26.77 16.37 -4.95
C GLY A 377 -27.35 17.02 -3.68
N ASN A 378 -28.56 17.57 -3.73
CA ASN A 378 -29.23 18.17 -2.57
C ASN A 378 -29.74 17.14 -1.53
N MET A 379 -29.92 15.87 -1.93
CA MET A 379 -30.33 14.77 -1.06
C MET A 379 -29.13 14.09 -0.40
N ILE A 380 -27.92 14.23 -0.96
CA ILE A 380 -26.70 13.61 -0.43
C ILE A 380 -26.36 14.08 0.97
N TYR A 381 -26.52 15.36 1.29
CA TYR A 381 -26.29 15.82 2.67
C TYR A 381 -27.20 15.11 3.68
N LYS A 382 -28.48 14.88 3.31
CA LYS A 382 -29.43 14.14 4.16
C LYS A 382 -29.10 12.65 4.24
N LEU A 383 -28.66 12.08 3.12
CA LEU A 383 -28.27 10.67 3.01
C LEU A 383 -27.01 10.39 3.83
N ASN A 384 -25.94 11.16 3.59
CA ASN A 384 -24.68 11.09 4.32
C ASN A 384 -24.92 11.30 5.81
N ARG A 385 -25.71 12.29 6.22
CA ARG A 385 -26.02 12.49 7.65
C ARG A 385 -26.78 11.33 8.28
N ALA A 386 -27.70 10.70 7.54
CA ALA A 386 -28.41 9.52 8.05
C ALA A 386 -27.50 8.29 8.12
N LEU A 387 -26.54 8.19 7.19
CA LEU A 387 -25.59 7.08 7.02
C LEU A 387 -24.26 7.27 7.75
N GLU A 388 -24.00 8.47 8.29
CA GLU A 388 -22.74 8.89 8.91
C GLU A 388 -22.28 7.91 9.99
N PRO A 389 -23.15 7.40 10.88
CA PRO A 389 -22.73 6.44 11.90
C PRO A 389 -22.40 5.05 11.34
N TYR A 390 -22.83 4.73 10.11
CA TYR A 390 -22.50 3.48 9.42
C TYR A 390 -21.25 3.58 8.55
N ARG A 391 -20.55 4.74 8.53
CA ARG A 391 -19.39 5.01 7.66
C ARG A 391 -19.62 4.71 6.17
N CYS A 392 -20.88 4.59 5.73
CA CYS A 392 -21.24 4.36 4.34
C CYS A 392 -21.06 5.65 3.55
N LYS A 393 -19.97 5.75 2.78
CA LYS A 393 -19.75 6.86 1.86
C LYS A 393 -20.67 6.70 0.65
N VAL A 394 -21.47 7.73 0.36
CA VAL A 394 -22.14 7.85 -0.93
C VAL A 394 -21.06 8.12 -1.97
N ASN A 395 -20.81 7.14 -2.84
CA ASN A 395 -19.78 7.26 -3.86
C ASN A 395 -20.18 8.33 -4.89
N LEU A 396 -19.26 9.26 -5.11
CA LEU A 396 -19.36 10.25 -6.17
C LEU A 396 -19.06 9.55 -7.49
N ASP A 397 -19.97 9.64 -8.45
CA ASP A 397 -19.68 9.21 -9.81
C ASP A 397 -18.79 10.28 -10.45
N PRO A 398 -17.57 9.95 -10.93
CA PRO A 398 -16.70 10.87 -11.66
C PRO A 398 -17.16 10.98 -13.13
N ILE A 399 -18.48 10.95 -13.38
CA ILE A 399 -18.98 11.31 -14.71
C ILE A 399 -18.85 12.82 -14.82
N ASP A 400 -17.74 13.24 -15.39
CA ASP A 400 -17.66 14.52 -16.09
C ASP A 400 -18.76 14.51 -17.13
N TYR A 401 -19.88 15.16 -16.80
CA TYR A 401 -20.87 15.52 -17.79
C TYR A 401 -20.11 16.28 -18.86
N LEU A 402 -20.04 15.71 -20.07
CA LEU A 402 -19.51 16.42 -21.22
C LEU A 402 -20.15 17.82 -21.19
N PRO A 403 -19.35 18.90 -21.08
CA PRO A 403 -19.89 20.24 -21.08
C PRO A 403 -20.78 20.32 -22.32
N LYS A 404 -22.03 20.79 -22.16
CA LYS A 404 -23.03 20.86 -23.24
C LYS A 404 -22.35 21.42 -24.48
N SER A 405 -21.90 20.54 -25.38
CA SER A 405 -21.28 20.95 -26.62
C SER A 405 -22.43 21.54 -27.42
N ALA A 406 -22.37 22.84 -27.67
CA ALA A 406 -23.29 23.49 -28.60
C ALA A 406 -23.29 22.64 -29.88
N VAL A 407 -24.46 22.09 -30.22
CA VAL A 407 -24.65 21.19 -31.36
C VAL A 407 -24.20 21.93 -32.61
N THR A 408 -22.96 21.71 -33.02
CA THR A 408 -22.44 22.13 -34.31
C THR A 408 -22.42 20.88 -35.18
N LYS A 409 -23.23 20.92 -36.25
CA LYS A 409 -23.38 19.85 -37.23
C LYS A 409 -22.00 19.45 -37.77
N PRO A 410 -21.66 18.14 -37.83
CA PRO A 410 -20.36 17.72 -38.34
C PRO A 410 -20.33 17.80 -39.87
N ASN A 411 -19.39 18.58 -40.40
CA ASN A 411 -18.87 18.43 -41.77
C ASN A 411 -17.80 17.33 -41.77
N ALA A 412 -17.98 16.33 -42.63
CA ALA A 412 -17.07 15.21 -42.79
C ALA A 412 -15.80 15.60 -43.58
N PRO A 413 -14.57 15.26 -43.10
CA PRO A 413 -13.39 15.24 -43.94
C PRO A 413 -13.02 13.80 -44.32
N LYS A 414 -12.81 13.61 -45.62
CA LYS A 414 -12.21 12.43 -46.24
C LYS A 414 -10.69 12.46 -45.99
N SER A 415 -10.09 11.37 -45.50
CA SER A 415 -8.64 11.18 -45.57
C SER A 415 -8.29 9.83 -46.22
N LYS A 416 -7.38 9.90 -47.18
CA LYS A 416 -6.79 8.78 -47.92
C LYS A 416 -5.69 8.14 -47.07
N VAL A 417 -5.71 6.82 -46.98
CA VAL A 417 -4.66 6.02 -46.36
C VAL A 417 -3.57 5.74 -47.39
N GLU A 418 -2.35 6.18 -47.10
CA GLU A 418 -1.13 5.92 -47.86
C GLU A 418 -0.45 4.66 -47.30
N LYS A 419 -0.23 3.66 -48.16
CA LYS A 419 0.42 2.39 -47.80
C LYS A 419 1.93 2.53 -47.88
N LEU A 420 2.63 2.30 -46.77
CA LEU A 420 4.09 2.13 -46.77
C LEU A 420 4.45 0.70 -47.18
N THR A 421 5.28 0.62 -48.23
CA THR A 421 5.83 -0.60 -48.82
C THR A 421 7.10 -1.02 -48.06
N VAL A 422 7.13 -2.23 -47.52
CA VAL A 422 8.31 -2.84 -46.89
C VAL A 422 9.07 -3.63 -47.94
N THR A 423 10.33 -3.25 -48.20
CA THR A 423 11.26 -3.96 -49.09
C THR A 423 12.01 -5.08 -48.39
N SER A 424 12.37 -6.05 -49.21
CA SER A 424 12.77 -7.43 -48.94
C SER A 424 14.23 -7.64 -48.51
N THR A 425 14.37 -8.54 -47.52
CA THR A 425 15.29 -9.70 -47.43
C THR A 425 16.70 -9.59 -48.02
N THR A 426 17.68 -9.37 -47.16
CA THR A 426 19.10 -9.69 -47.38
C THR A 426 19.62 -10.57 -46.24
N ASN A 427 20.31 -11.66 -46.59
CA ASN A 427 21.16 -12.57 -45.80
C ASN A 427 20.87 -12.72 -44.30
N GLY A 428 20.28 -13.87 -43.94
CA GLY A 428 19.73 -14.22 -42.61
C GLY A 428 20.72 -14.39 -41.45
N HIS A 429 21.59 -13.41 -41.22
CA HIS A 429 22.28 -13.27 -39.94
C HIS A 429 21.36 -12.58 -38.93
N PHE A 430 21.19 -13.20 -37.75
CA PHE A 430 20.40 -12.63 -36.67
C PHE A 430 21.02 -11.30 -36.20
N ALA A 431 20.36 -10.18 -36.47
CA ALA A 431 20.78 -8.88 -35.96
C ALA A 431 20.42 -8.76 -34.47
N TRP A 432 21.43 -8.57 -33.62
CA TRP A 432 21.21 -8.32 -32.19
C TRP A 432 20.35 -7.06 -32.01
N PRO A 433 19.20 -7.12 -31.31
CA PRO A 433 18.31 -5.97 -31.18
C PRO A 433 18.95 -4.84 -30.38
N SER A 434 18.67 -3.60 -30.79
CA SER A 434 19.02 -2.41 -30.02
C SER A 434 18.13 -2.28 -28.79
N THR A 435 18.71 -1.80 -27.69
CA THR A 435 17.99 -1.38 -26.47
C THR A 435 17.70 0.11 -26.46
N GLU A 436 18.17 0.88 -27.44
CA GLU A 436 17.94 2.32 -27.49
C GLU A 436 16.50 2.64 -27.91
N ALA A 437 15.91 3.60 -27.19
CA ALA A 437 14.61 4.17 -27.48
C ALA A 437 14.62 5.65 -27.09
N ASN A 438 13.97 6.48 -27.90
CA ASN A 438 13.73 7.88 -27.57
C ASN A 438 12.60 7.96 -26.55
N GLU A 439 12.76 8.87 -25.60
CA GLU A 439 11.75 9.18 -24.61
C GLU A 439 10.52 9.79 -25.29
N SER A 440 9.32 9.42 -24.87
CA SER A 440 8.09 9.99 -25.41
C SER A 440 7.87 11.39 -24.85
N ASP A 441 7.70 12.42 -25.69
CA ASP A 441 7.41 13.80 -25.24
C ASP A 441 5.99 13.97 -24.67
N ARG A 442 5.14 12.94 -24.77
CA ARG A 442 3.75 12.99 -24.30
C ARG A 442 3.54 11.90 -23.27
N GLN A 443 2.97 12.31 -22.14
CA GLN A 443 2.40 11.41 -21.14
C GLN A 443 1.23 10.68 -21.80
N SER A 444 1.51 9.55 -22.43
CA SER A 444 0.46 8.72 -22.99
C SER A 444 -0.17 7.97 -21.83
N ASP A 445 -1.44 8.25 -21.52
CA ASP A 445 -2.26 7.48 -20.56
C ASP A 445 -2.42 5.99 -20.95
N ARG A 446 -1.85 5.60 -22.09
CA ARG A 446 -1.57 4.20 -22.41
C ARG A 446 -0.28 3.79 -21.72
N GLU A 447 -0.31 3.67 -20.39
CA GLU A 447 0.46 2.59 -19.77
C GLU A 447 0.01 1.32 -20.48
N GLY A 448 0.82 0.86 -21.43
CA GLY A 448 0.51 -0.30 -22.24
C GLY A 448 0.23 -1.44 -21.29
N ASN A 449 -1.07 -1.78 -21.15
CA ASN A 449 -1.59 -2.89 -20.37
C ASN A 449 -0.66 -4.10 -20.56
N PHE A 450 0.26 -4.32 -19.63
CA PHE A 450 1.06 -5.54 -19.52
C PHE A 450 0.12 -6.62 -18.97
N ARG A 451 -0.92 -6.94 -19.75
CA ARG A 451 -1.90 -7.96 -19.40
C ARG A 451 -1.36 -9.37 -19.64
N GLU A 452 -0.27 -9.49 -20.37
CA GLU A 452 0.32 -10.78 -20.73
C GLU A 452 1.68 -10.95 -20.07
N GLU A 453 1.72 -11.85 -19.10
CA GLU A 453 2.94 -12.39 -18.53
C GLU A 453 3.81 -13.00 -19.65
N THR A 454 5.02 -12.47 -19.84
CA THR A 454 5.95 -13.00 -20.85
C THR A 454 6.37 -14.44 -20.51
N ASP A 455 6.68 -15.26 -21.52
CA ASP A 455 7.15 -16.64 -21.27
C ASP A 455 8.45 -16.71 -20.47
N LEU A 456 9.30 -15.67 -20.56
CA LEU A 456 10.46 -15.51 -19.67
C LEU A 456 10.05 -15.47 -18.20
N HIS A 457 9.05 -14.65 -17.90
CA HIS A 457 8.54 -14.47 -16.56
C HIS A 457 7.90 -15.75 -16.02
N ARG A 458 7.11 -16.47 -16.84
CA ARG A 458 6.52 -17.79 -16.50
C ARG A 458 7.58 -18.83 -16.16
N LEU A 459 8.78 -18.72 -16.75
CA LEU A 459 9.92 -19.61 -16.48
C LEU A 459 10.79 -19.15 -15.30
N GLY A 460 10.38 -18.09 -14.61
CA GLY A 460 10.99 -17.55 -13.40
C GLY A 460 12.03 -16.46 -13.63
N TYR A 461 12.18 -15.94 -14.86
CA TYR A 461 13.09 -14.84 -15.13
C TYR A 461 12.41 -13.51 -14.77
N ARG A 462 12.90 -12.86 -13.71
CA ARG A 462 12.43 -11.55 -13.23
C ARG A 462 13.61 -10.73 -12.71
N ILE A 463 13.50 -9.40 -12.78
CA ILE A 463 14.54 -8.51 -12.25
C ILE A 463 14.49 -8.43 -10.73
N THR A 464 13.30 -8.21 -10.16
CA THR A 464 13.11 -8.04 -8.72
C THR A 464 13.23 -9.37 -7.98
N GLY A 465 13.95 -9.37 -6.86
CA GLY A 465 14.10 -10.53 -5.98
C GLY A 465 14.95 -11.66 -6.54
N LEU A 466 15.79 -11.40 -7.56
CA LEU A 466 16.80 -12.33 -8.05
C LEU A 466 18.14 -11.62 -8.23
N SER A 467 19.21 -12.18 -7.67
CA SER A 467 20.57 -11.72 -7.93
C SER A 467 20.97 -11.95 -9.38
N ARG A 468 21.98 -11.22 -9.88
CA ARG A 468 22.53 -11.43 -11.24
C ARG A 468 22.87 -12.90 -11.52
N MET A 469 23.42 -13.60 -10.53
CA MET A 469 23.76 -15.02 -10.67
C MET A 469 22.51 -15.91 -10.75
N GLN A 470 21.49 -15.66 -9.93
CA GLN A 470 20.23 -16.41 -9.97
C GLN A 470 19.45 -16.18 -11.26
N ARG A 471 19.35 -14.93 -11.74
CA ARG A 471 18.72 -14.63 -13.03
C ARG A 471 19.44 -15.31 -14.18
N TRP A 472 20.77 -15.30 -14.14
CA TRP A 472 21.58 -16.02 -15.11
C TRP A 472 21.32 -17.53 -15.08
N ASP A 473 21.26 -18.13 -13.89
CA ASP A 473 20.95 -19.55 -13.72
C ASP A 473 19.57 -19.90 -14.31
N VAL A 474 18.56 -19.05 -14.09
CA VAL A 474 17.23 -19.21 -14.70
C VAL A 474 17.32 -19.13 -16.22
N LEU A 475 18.00 -18.12 -16.78
CA LEU A 475 18.16 -17.98 -18.22
C LEU A 475 18.80 -19.23 -18.83
N VAL A 476 19.90 -19.71 -18.26
CA VAL A 476 20.67 -20.84 -18.81
C VAL A 476 19.97 -22.18 -18.60
N ARG A 477 19.46 -22.45 -17.40
CA ARG A 477 18.97 -23.78 -17.04
C ARG A 477 17.47 -23.99 -17.32
N LYS A 478 16.69 -22.91 -17.33
CA LYS A 478 15.22 -23.01 -17.47
C LYS A 478 14.71 -22.43 -18.78
N VAL A 479 15.23 -21.27 -19.20
CA VAL A 479 14.70 -20.53 -20.35
C VAL A 479 15.29 -21.01 -21.67
N ILE A 480 16.62 -20.97 -21.83
CA ILE A 480 17.31 -21.34 -23.08
C ILE A 480 16.93 -22.75 -23.58
N PRO A 481 16.70 -23.76 -22.72
CA PRO A 481 16.25 -25.08 -23.18
C PRO A 481 14.82 -25.10 -23.76
N LYS A 482 14.00 -24.06 -23.52
CA LYS A 482 12.58 -24.02 -23.87
C LYS A 482 12.20 -22.94 -24.87
N ILE A 483 12.98 -21.87 -24.95
CA ILE A 483 12.70 -20.70 -25.77
C ILE A 483 13.92 -20.40 -26.63
N ALA A 484 13.72 -20.09 -27.90
CA ALA A 484 14.81 -19.73 -28.79
C ALA A 484 15.51 -18.46 -28.27
N LEU A 485 16.86 -18.41 -28.28
CA LEU A 485 17.61 -17.24 -27.81
C LEU A 485 17.17 -15.95 -28.51
N LYS A 486 16.81 -16.04 -29.79
CA LYS A 486 16.25 -14.90 -30.54
C LYS A 486 15.07 -14.29 -29.79
N GLU A 487 14.11 -15.10 -29.37
CA GLU A 487 12.91 -14.65 -28.66
C GLU A 487 13.24 -14.12 -27.26
N ILE A 488 14.15 -14.78 -26.54
CA ILE A 488 14.66 -14.31 -25.23
C ILE A 488 15.23 -12.90 -25.37
N VAL A 489 16.15 -12.72 -26.31
CA VAL A 489 16.89 -11.48 -26.54
C VAL A 489 15.96 -10.36 -27.01
N TYR A 490 15.02 -10.64 -27.93
CA TYR A 490 14.02 -9.67 -28.35
C TYR A 490 13.07 -9.27 -27.22
N THR A 491 12.69 -10.20 -26.35
CA THR A 491 11.80 -9.91 -25.22
C THR A 491 12.49 -9.02 -24.20
N ILE A 492 13.73 -9.33 -23.81
CA ILE A 492 14.50 -8.48 -22.88
C ILE A 492 14.76 -7.11 -23.50
N ALA A 493 15.18 -7.04 -24.77
CA ALA A 493 15.43 -5.76 -25.45
C ALA A 493 14.15 -4.94 -25.65
N ARG A 494 12.99 -5.58 -25.85
CA ARG A 494 11.68 -4.92 -25.88
C ARG A 494 11.35 -4.31 -24.52
N ASN A 495 11.58 -5.03 -23.42
CA ASN A 495 11.35 -4.51 -22.07
C ASN A 495 12.21 -3.27 -21.79
N VAL A 496 13.50 -3.31 -22.14
CA VAL A 496 14.39 -2.15 -22.00
C VAL A 496 13.89 -0.95 -22.80
N ARG A 497 13.61 -1.14 -24.11
CA ARG A 497 13.11 -0.04 -24.97
C ARG A 497 11.81 0.54 -24.46
N LEU A 498 10.89 -0.32 -24.03
CA LEU A 498 9.60 0.10 -23.50
C LEU A 498 9.79 0.98 -22.26
N ARG A 499 10.63 0.58 -21.30
CA ARG A 499 10.92 1.40 -20.12
C ARG A 499 11.67 2.69 -20.47
N LYS A 500 12.67 2.64 -21.36
CA LYS A 500 13.39 3.84 -21.83
C LYS A 500 12.48 4.83 -22.57
N SER A 501 11.44 4.34 -23.26
CA SER A 501 10.53 5.18 -24.04
C SER A 501 9.50 5.94 -23.19
N GLN A 502 9.32 5.58 -21.91
CA GLN A 502 8.40 6.29 -21.02
C GLN A 502 8.99 7.63 -20.58
N VAL A 503 8.15 8.63 -20.31
CA VAL A 503 8.56 9.92 -19.73
C VAL A 503 9.29 9.67 -18.40
N GLY A 504 10.51 10.19 -18.27
CA GLY A 504 11.44 9.95 -17.17
C GLY A 504 11.91 8.50 -17.05
N GLY A 505 11.61 7.63 -18.01
CA GLY A 505 11.71 6.18 -17.88
C GLY A 505 13.14 5.67 -17.75
N LYS A 506 14.12 6.34 -18.36
CA LYS A 506 15.55 6.06 -18.18
C LYS A 506 15.97 6.18 -16.71
N THR A 507 15.47 7.21 -16.02
CA THR A 507 15.77 7.47 -14.60
C THR A 507 14.92 6.58 -13.71
N LYS A 508 13.60 6.54 -13.92
CA LYS A 508 12.64 5.78 -13.09
C LYS A 508 12.94 4.28 -13.06
N PHE A 509 13.38 3.71 -14.19
CA PHE A 509 13.66 2.28 -14.32
C PHE A 509 15.15 1.98 -14.49
N ALA A 510 16.04 2.88 -14.06
CA ALA A 510 17.49 2.77 -14.25
C ALA A 510 18.03 1.41 -13.80
N TYR A 511 17.62 0.93 -12.61
CA TYR A 511 18.02 -0.37 -12.08
C TYR A 511 17.59 -1.52 -13.00
N ALA A 512 16.30 -1.63 -13.32
CA ALA A 512 15.81 -2.73 -14.15
C ALA A 512 16.39 -2.71 -15.57
N ILE A 513 16.55 -1.52 -16.14
CA ILE A 513 17.23 -1.32 -17.42
C ILE A 513 18.67 -1.84 -17.35
N ALA A 514 19.44 -1.45 -16.32
CA ALA A 514 20.82 -1.89 -16.14
C ALA A 514 20.94 -3.40 -15.99
N GLU A 515 20.04 -4.03 -15.22
CA GLU A 515 20.03 -5.49 -15.02
C GLU A 515 19.66 -6.26 -16.31
N TRP A 516 18.67 -5.78 -17.08
CA TRP A 516 18.35 -6.36 -18.39
C TRP A 516 19.48 -6.17 -19.40
N GLU A 517 20.12 -5.00 -19.43
CA GLU A 517 21.24 -4.73 -20.33
C GLU A 517 22.48 -5.55 -19.98
N HIS A 518 22.73 -5.78 -18.68
CA HIS A 518 23.75 -6.70 -18.21
C HIS A 518 23.48 -8.12 -18.71
N ASP A 519 22.26 -8.62 -18.53
CA ASP A 519 21.88 -9.97 -18.97
C ASP A 519 21.97 -10.12 -20.50
N LEU A 520 21.54 -9.10 -21.26
CA LEU A 520 21.71 -9.04 -22.72
C LEU A 520 23.18 -9.05 -23.14
N LYS A 521 24.02 -8.24 -22.49
CA LYS A 521 25.47 -8.21 -22.76
C LYS A 521 26.08 -9.58 -22.56
N ARG A 522 25.71 -10.27 -21.47
CA ARG A 522 26.21 -11.60 -21.16
C ARG A 522 25.69 -12.67 -22.12
N LEU A 523 24.40 -12.65 -22.48
CA LEU A 523 23.83 -13.53 -23.53
C LEU A 523 24.56 -13.35 -24.86
N LYS A 524 24.91 -12.10 -25.22
CA LYS A 524 25.68 -11.80 -26.43
C LYS A 524 27.09 -12.40 -26.34
N GLN A 525 27.77 -12.24 -25.22
CA GLN A 525 29.13 -12.77 -25.04
C GLN A 525 29.18 -14.30 -25.07
N GLU A 526 28.24 -14.98 -24.42
CA GLU A 526 28.27 -16.43 -24.28
C GLU A 526 27.68 -17.19 -25.49
N TYR A 527 26.62 -16.65 -26.10
CA TYR A 527 25.84 -17.38 -27.12
C TYR A 527 25.84 -16.74 -28.51
N TYR A 528 26.11 -15.43 -28.64
CA TYR A 528 26.15 -14.77 -29.95
C TYR A 528 27.53 -14.91 -30.59
N LYS A 529 27.82 -16.10 -31.11
CA LYS A 529 28.94 -16.32 -32.03
C LYS A 529 28.44 -15.97 -33.42
N SER A 530 29.02 -14.96 -34.05
CA SER A 530 28.59 -14.31 -35.31
C SER A 530 28.40 -15.23 -36.53
N SER A 531 28.64 -16.54 -36.37
CA SER A 531 28.53 -17.62 -37.35
C SER A 531 27.48 -18.69 -37.00
N PHE A 532 26.69 -18.52 -35.94
CA PHE A 532 25.77 -19.57 -35.46
C PHE A 532 24.52 -19.71 -36.34
N THR A 533 24.34 -20.89 -36.94
CA THR A 533 23.11 -21.32 -37.60
C THR A 533 22.23 -22.03 -36.58
N TRP A 534 20.99 -21.57 -36.41
CA TRP A 534 20.08 -22.13 -35.41
C TRP A 534 19.75 -23.60 -35.71
N PRO A 535 19.80 -24.51 -34.72
CA PRO A 535 19.19 -25.81 -34.87
C PRO A 535 17.68 -25.62 -35.07
N GLN A 536 17.16 -26.15 -36.18
CA GLN A 536 15.72 -26.27 -36.41
C GLN A 536 15.24 -27.42 -35.52
N TYR A 537 14.49 -27.11 -34.46
CA TYR A 537 13.76 -28.10 -33.66
C TYR A 537 12.28 -28.07 -34.04
#